data_AF-A0A349YSS8-F1
#
_entry.id   AF-A0A349YSS8-F1
#
_cell.length_a   1.000
_cell.length_b   1.000
_cell.length_c   1.000
_cell.angle_alpha   90.00
_cell.angle_beta   90.00
_cell.angle_gamma   90.00
#
_symmetry.space_group_name_H-M   'P 1'
#
loop_
_entity.id
_entity.type
_entity.pdbx_description
1 polymer ?
#
loop_
_entity_poly.entity_id
_entity_poly.type
_entity_poly.pdbx_seq_one_letter_code
_entity_poly.pdbx_strand_id
1 'polypeptide(L)' 'MNIFEAIEALKEGKVIKRAEWGDSAVRAVKSNNGCYQICILGDITSDTFSLATCDYEVKDDSADSE' A
#
# COMPACT_ATOMS: atom_id res chain seq x y z
N MET A 1 -3.07 -12.80 0.42
CA MET A 1 -1.97 -12.08 1.10
C MET A 1 -2.57 -11.14 2.12
N ASN A 2 -2.24 -11.35 3.40
CA ASN A 2 -2.67 -10.45 4.47
C ASN A 2 -1.78 -9.18 4.52
N ILE A 3 -2.11 -8.23 5.39
CA ILE A 3 -1.39 -6.95 5.46
C ILE A 3 0.06 -7.09 5.96
N PHE A 4 0.32 -8.00 6.89
CA PHE A 4 1.67 -8.24 7.41
C PHE A 4 2.59 -8.83 6.34
N GLU A 5 2.11 -9.85 5.61
CA GLU A 5 2.81 -10.44 4.47
C GLU A 5 3.12 -9.41 3.38
N ALA A 6 2.16 -8.51 3.11
CA ALA A 6 2.34 -7.43 2.15
C ALA A 6 3.45 -6.46 2.60
N ILE A 7 3.44 -6.06 3.87
CA ILE A 7 4.45 -5.15 4.43
C ILE A 7 5.85 -5.79 4.38
N GLU A 8 5.99 -7.05 4.76
CA GLU A 8 7.28 -7.75 4.71
C GLU A 8 7.77 -7.90 3.26
N ALA A 9 6.89 -8.27 2.33
CA ALA A 9 7.23 -8.31 0.91
C ALA A 9 7.72 -6.95 0.39
N LEU A 10 7.07 -5.85 0.79
CA LEU A 10 7.49 -4.50 0.41
C LEU A 10 8.86 -4.14 1.01
N LYS A 11 9.12 -4.47 2.28
CA LYS A 11 10.43 -4.24 2.91
C LYS A 11 11.56 -5.00 2.21
N GLU A 12 11.28 -6.20 1.72
CA GLU A 12 12.20 -7.00 0.91
C GLU A 12 12.38 -6.48 -0.53
N GLY A 13 11.65 -5.42 -0.91
CA GLY A 13 11.70 -4.81 -2.23
C GLY A 13 10.91 -5.56 -3.30
N LYS A 14 10.04 -6.50 -2.90
CA LYS A 14 9.15 -7.22 -3.83
C LYS A 14 8.06 -6.28 -4.35
N VAL A 15 7.64 -6.55 -5.58
CA VAL A 15 6.52 -5.87 -6.22
C VAL A 15 5.25 -6.63 -5.89
N ILE A 16 4.24 -5.92 -5.38
CA ILE A 16 2.91 -6.46 -5.14
C ILE A 16 2.02 -6.10 -6.32
N LYS A 17 1.37 -7.12 -6.90
CA LYS A 17 0.33 -6.99 -7.90
C LYS A 17 -0.90 -7.74 -7.45
N ARG A 18 -2.08 -7.23 -7.80
CA ARG A 18 -3.35 -7.93 -7.64
C ARG A 18 -4.13 -7.86 -8.94
N ALA A 19 -4.86 -8.93 -9.26
CA ALA A 19 -5.65 -9.00 -10.49
C ALA A 19 -6.68 -7.85 -10.59
N GLU A 20 -7.23 -7.43 -9.45
CA GLU A 20 -8.17 -6.31 -9.32
C GLU A 20 -7.57 -4.92 -9.60
N TRP A 21 -6.24 -4.81 -9.72
CA TRP A 21 -5.55 -3.54 -10.02
C TRP A 21 -5.15 -3.41 -11.50
N GLY A 22 -5.53 -4.37 -12.34
CA GLY A 22 -5.09 -4.43 -13.73
C GLY A 22 -3.56 -4.52 -13.83
N ASP A 23 -2.96 -3.63 -14.61
CA ASP A 23 -1.50 -3.55 -14.79
C ASP A 23 -0.77 -2.81 -13.66
N SER A 24 -1.51 -2.24 -12.70
CA SER A 24 -0.95 -1.48 -11.61
C SER A 24 -0.23 -2.35 -10.58
N ALA A 25 0.82 -1.80 -9.98
CA ALA A 25 1.63 -2.49 -8.98
C ALA A 25 2.14 -1.55 -7.89
N VAL A 26 2.43 -2.11 -6.72
CA VAL A 26 2.98 -1.38 -5.58
C VAL A 26 4.36 -1.92 -5.26
N ARG A 27 5.30 -1.01 -4.98
CA ARG A 27 6.66 -1.32 -4.52
C ARG A 27 7.06 -0.37 -3.42
N ALA A 28 7.88 -0.82 -2.47
CA ALA A 28 8.56 0.08 -1.56
C ALA A 28 10.04 0.21 -1.93
N VAL A 29 10.57 1.42 -1.78
CA VAL A 29 11.99 1.73 -1.92
C VAL A 29 12.46 2.31 -0.60
N LYS A 30 13.52 1.74 -0.03
CA LYS A 30 14.12 2.26 1.19
C LYS A 30 14.89 3.53 0.86
N SER A 31 14.54 4.62 1.54
CA SER A 31 15.24 5.91 1.44
C SER A 31 16.42 5.95 2.41
N ASN A 32 17.37 6.85 2.15
CA ASN A 32 18.62 7.00 2.91
C ASN A 32 18.39 7.42 4.36
N ASN A 33 17.22 7.99 4.68
CA ASN A 33 16.83 8.38 6.04
C ASN A 33 16.18 7.25 6.85
N GLY A 34 16.14 6.02 6.31
CA GLY A 34 15.51 4.87 6.97
C GLY A 34 14.00 4.76 6.77
N CYS A 35 13.35 5.74 6.12
CA CYS A 35 11.96 5.64 5.73
C CYS A 35 11.79 4.79 4.46
N TYR A 36 10.59 4.26 4.25
CA TYR A 36 10.22 3.61 3.00
C TYR A 36 9.35 4.57 2.18
N GLN A 37 9.69 4.74 0.91
CA GLN A 37 8.85 5.40 -0.07
C GLN A 37 8.01 4.36 -0.79
N ILE A 38 6.69 4.54 -0.82
CA ILE A 38 5.78 3.69 -1.58
C ILE A 38 5.65 4.25 -3.00
N CYS A 39 5.89 3.39 -3.98
CA CYS A 39 5.78 3.70 -5.41
C CYS A 39 4.62 2.91 -6.00
N ILE A 40 3.77 3.61 -6.75
CA ILE A 40 2.72 3.01 -7.56
C ILE A 40 3.20 3.04 -9.00
N LEU A 41 3.12 1.89 -9.66
CA LEU A 41 3.60 1.65 -11.00
C LEU A 41 2.42 1.25 -11.88
N GLY A 42 2.49 1.54 -13.19
CA GLY A 42 1.48 1.19 -14.17
C GLY A 42 0.64 2.39 -14.61
N ASP A 43 -0.46 2.12 -15.32
CA ASP A 43 -1.41 3.14 -15.75
C ASP A 43 -2.25 3.61 -14.56
N ILE A 44 -1.75 4.64 -13.88
CA ILE A 44 -2.44 5.26 -12.76
C ILE A 44 -3.60 6.09 -13.30
N THR A 45 -4.82 5.61 -13.09
CA THR A 45 -6.03 6.41 -13.32
C THR A 45 -6.26 7.37 -12.16
N SER A 46 -7.09 8.39 -12.37
CA SER A 46 -7.49 9.33 -11.30
C SER A 46 -8.08 8.61 -10.08
N ASP A 47 -8.83 7.52 -10.31
CA ASP A 47 -9.45 6.74 -9.24
C ASP A 47 -8.40 5.97 -8.43
N THR A 48 -7.42 5.35 -9.11
CA THR A 48 -6.31 4.65 -8.44
C THR A 48 -5.41 5.62 -7.67
N PHE A 49 -5.17 6.82 -8.21
CA PHE A 49 -4.44 7.87 -7.51
C PHE A 49 -5.19 8.32 -6.25
N SER A 50 -6.51 8.53 -6.35
CA SER A 50 -7.30 8.94 -5.19
C SER A 50 -7.21 7.92 -4.06
N LEU A 51 -7.35 6.61 -4.36
CA LEU A 51 -7.23 5.54 -3.36
C LEU A 51 -5.86 5.50 -2.68
N ALA A 52 -4.79 5.84 -3.40
CA ALA A 52 -3.44 5.91 -2.86
C ALA A 52 -3.19 7.10 -1.95
N THR A 53 -3.92 8.19 -2.19
CA THR A 53 -3.82 9.45 -1.43
C THR A 53 -4.87 9.58 -0.33
N CYS A 54 -5.81 8.63 -0.23
CA CYS A 54 -6.77 8.62 0.86
C CYS A 54 -6.03 8.38 2.18
N ASP A 55 -6.23 9.28 3.13
CA ASP A 55 -5.82 9.04 4.51
C ASP A 55 -6.57 7.79 5.00
N TYR A 56 -5.82 6.70 5.18
CA TYR A 56 -6.36 5.49 5.78
C TYR A 56 -6.46 5.70 7.28
N GLU A 57 -7.63 6.11 7.76
CA GLU A 57 -7.96 6.05 9.18
C GLU A 57 -8.19 4.58 9.56
N VAL A 58 -7.33 4.06 10.42
CA VAL A 58 -7.62 2.82 11.14
C VAL A 58 -8.85 3.11 11.99
N LYS A 59 -10.01 2.56 11.60
CA LYS A 59 -11.13 2.47 12.53
C LYS A 59 -10.68 1.62 13.70
N ASP A 60 -10.44 2.26 14.83
CA ASP A 60 -10.20 1.58 16.09
C ASP A 60 -11.55 0.94 16.49
N ASP A 61 -11.71 -0.37 16.25
CA ASP A 61 -12.88 -1.17 16.64
C ASP A 61 -12.99 -1.33 18.18
N SER A 62 -12.30 -0.50 18.97
CA SER A 62 -12.34 -0.52 20.44
C SER A 62 -13.45 0.35 21.07
N ALA A 63 -14.32 0.95 20.26
CA ALA A 63 -15.37 1.87 20.74
C ALA A 63 -16.81 1.34 20.64
N ASP A 64 -17.02 0.00 20.65
CA ASP A 64 -18.34 -0.62 20.81
C ASP A 64 -18.30 -1.66 21.94
N SER A 65 -18.09 -1.20 23.16
CA SER A 65 -18.30 -1.98 24.39
C SER A 65 -18.55 -1.02 25.57
N GLU A 66 -19.67 -0.29 25.53
CA GLU A 66 -20.29 0.34 26.71
C GLU A 66 -21.80 0.10 26.73
#